data_AF-A0A2D4KKD7-F1
#
_entry.id   AF-A0A2D4KKD7-F1
#
_cell.length_a   1.000
_cell.length_b   1.000
_cell.length_c   1.000
_cell.angle_alpha   90.00
_cell.angle_beta   90.00
_cell.angle_gamma   90.00
#
_symmetry.space_group_name_H-M   'P 1'
#
loop_
_entity.id
_entity.type
_entity.pdbx_description
1 polymer ?
#
loop_
_entity_poly.entity_id
_entity_poly.type
_entity_poly.pdbx_seq_one_letter_code
_entity_poly.pdbx_strand_id
1 'polypeptide(L)'
;AIDGLLEGRAYTLMLKGKALNVSADYNAQSEKLLSKAVKLDPELVEAWNQLGEVYWKKGDVSAAHTCFSGALGHCKNKSSLQNLSMVLRQLHTTSPDEHTQNVMDSVRQAKLAVQMDVRDGRSWKRWTPLLLVIQICISIEPRFLSMKKTTWKPWRVLHGPQPLTRLGWNLNNGSSNS
;
A
#
# COMPACT_ATOMS: atom_id res chain seq x y z
N ALA A 1 -25.31 -24.50 -6.76
CA ALA A 1 -24.56 -25.43 -7.66
C ALA A 1 -23.97 -24.70 -8.87
N ILE A 2 -24.72 -23.78 -9.51
CA ILE A 2 -24.22 -22.95 -10.62
C ILE A 2 -23.22 -21.88 -10.12
N ASP A 3 -23.49 -21.25 -8.97
CA ASP A 3 -22.62 -20.19 -8.41
C ASP A 3 -21.22 -20.71 -8.07
N GLY A 4 -21.10 -21.85 -7.40
CA GLY A 4 -19.79 -22.48 -7.12
C GLY A 4 -18.99 -22.89 -8.38
N LEU A 5 -19.66 -23.15 -9.51
CA LEU A 5 -18.98 -23.40 -10.79
C LEU A 5 -18.43 -22.10 -11.39
N LEU A 6 -19.15 -20.99 -11.24
CA LEU A 6 -18.70 -19.66 -11.67
C LEU A 6 -17.53 -19.17 -10.82
N GLU A 7 -17.58 -19.35 -9.50
CA GLU A 7 -16.48 -19.09 -8.58
C GLU A 7 -15.23 -19.90 -8.93
N GLY A 8 -15.37 -21.22 -9.15
CA GLY A 8 -14.26 -22.08 -9.56
C GLY A 8 -13.64 -21.67 -10.91
N ARG A 9 -14.47 -21.19 -11.83
CA ARG A 9 -14.02 -20.66 -13.12
C ARG A 9 -13.30 -19.32 -12.96
N ALA A 10 -13.81 -18.42 -12.12
CA ALA A 10 -13.18 -17.14 -11.81
C ALA A 10 -11.80 -17.37 -11.18
N TYR A 11 -11.70 -18.29 -10.23
CA TYR A 11 -10.44 -18.68 -9.58
C TYR A 11 -9.42 -19.24 -10.59
N THR A 12 -9.85 -20.12 -11.50
CA THR A 12 -8.98 -20.68 -12.54
C THR A 12 -8.45 -19.58 -13.49
N LEU A 13 -9.31 -18.65 -13.89
CA LEU A 13 -8.92 -17.50 -14.71
C LEU A 13 -7.94 -16.59 -13.98
N MET A 14 -8.17 -16.34 -12.70
CA MET A 14 -7.28 -15.57 -11.84
C MET A 14 -5.90 -16.22 -11.76
N LEU A 15 -5.80 -17.52 -11.49
CA LEU A 15 -4.52 -18.23 -11.43
C LEU A 15 -3.75 -18.15 -12.74
N LYS A 16 -4.44 -18.33 -13.88
CA LYS A 16 -3.82 -18.23 -15.20
C LYS A 16 -3.33 -16.81 -15.49
N GLY A 17 -4.12 -15.79 -15.16
CA GLY A 17 -3.72 -14.38 -15.29
C GLY A 17 -2.51 -14.06 -14.42
N LYS A 18 -2.54 -14.48 -13.15
CA LYS A 18 -1.43 -14.33 -12.20
C LYS A 18 -0.14 -14.96 -12.72
N ALA A 19 -0.20 -16.16 -13.30
CA ALA A 19 0.97 -16.81 -13.90
C ALA A 19 1.57 -15.99 -15.05
N LEU A 20 0.72 -15.37 -15.88
CA LEU A 20 1.16 -14.47 -16.96
C LEU A 20 1.66 -13.12 -16.44
N ASN A 21 1.27 -12.73 -15.22
CA ASN A 21 1.68 -11.50 -14.54
C ASN A 21 2.99 -11.64 -13.74
N VAL A 22 3.73 -12.75 -13.88
CA VAL A 22 4.99 -12.93 -13.12
C VAL A 22 6.11 -12.02 -13.63
N SER A 23 6.18 -11.76 -14.94
CA SER A 23 7.18 -10.84 -15.53
C SER A 23 6.93 -9.40 -15.09
N ALA A 24 7.97 -8.55 -15.09
CA ALA A 24 7.84 -7.12 -14.83
C ALA A 24 7.07 -6.39 -15.94
N ASP A 25 7.08 -6.93 -17.16
CA ASP A 25 6.44 -6.33 -18.32
C ASP A 25 4.91 -6.51 -18.32
N TYR A 26 4.23 -5.55 -18.93
CA TYR A 26 2.79 -5.63 -19.15
C TYR A 26 2.42 -6.79 -20.08
N ASN A 27 1.34 -7.51 -19.73
CA ASN A 27 0.81 -8.61 -20.52
C ASN A 27 -0.70 -8.43 -20.75
N ALA A 28 -1.09 -8.13 -22.00
CA ALA A 28 -2.48 -7.91 -22.39
C ALA A 28 -3.38 -9.14 -22.19
N GLN A 29 -2.84 -10.34 -22.31
CA GLN A 29 -3.59 -11.57 -22.06
C GLN A 29 -3.87 -11.76 -20.57
N SER A 30 -2.94 -11.33 -19.71
CA SER A 30 -3.16 -11.29 -18.26
C SER A 30 -4.31 -10.34 -17.91
N GLU A 31 -4.28 -9.11 -18.45
CA GLU A 31 -5.36 -8.12 -18.27
C GLU A 31 -6.71 -8.74 -18.63
N LYS A 32 -6.83 -9.32 -19.84
CA LYS A 32 -8.08 -9.91 -20.33
C LYS A 32 -8.61 -11.04 -19.44
N LEU A 33 -7.74 -11.91 -18.95
CA LEU A 33 -8.13 -13.02 -18.08
C LEU A 33 -8.59 -12.53 -16.71
N LEU A 34 -7.86 -11.59 -16.12
CA LEU A 34 -8.15 -11.04 -14.80
C LEU A 34 -9.39 -10.15 -14.81
N SER A 35 -9.59 -9.33 -15.84
CA SER A 35 -10.83 -8.57 -16.04
C SER A 35 -12.05 -9.48 -16.18
N LYS A 36 -11.88 -10.70 -16.68
CA LYS A 36 -12.97 -11.69 -16.72
C LYS A 36 -13.18 -12.33 -15.35
N ALA A 37 -12.11 -12.62 -14.61
CA ALA A 37 -12.21 -13.18 -13.26
C ALA A 37 -13.02 -12.27 -12.32
N VAL A 38 -12.70 -10.97 -12.26
CA VAL A 38 -13.42 -10.01 -11.40
C VAL A 38 -14.88 -9.77 -11.79
N LYS A 39 -15.25 -10.06 -13.05
CA LYS A 39 -16.65 -9.97 -13.51
C LYS A 39 -17.46 -11.21 -13.16
N LEU A 40 -16.81 -12.37 -13.10
CA LEU A 40 -17.44 -13.63 -12.73
C LEU A 40 -17.58 -13.75 -11.21
N ASP A 41 -16.58 -13.26 -10.48
CA ASP A 41 -16.56 -13.23 -9.03
C ASP A 41 -15.97 -11.87 -8.57
N PRO A 42 -16.82 -10.88 -8.27
CA PRO A 42 -16.39 -9.59 -7.75
C PRO A 42 -15.78 -9.68 -6.35
N GLU A 43 -16.10 -10.69 -5.55
CA GLU A 43 -15.58 -10.84 -4.19
C GLU A 43 -14.17 -11.44 -4.15
N LEU A 44 -13.68 -11.95 -5.28
CA LEU A 44 -12.33 -12.49 -5.44
C LEU A 44 -11.26 -11.40 -5.39
N VAL A 45 -10.92 -10.98 -4.17
CA VAL A 45 -9.90 -9.95 -3.85
C VAL A 45 -8.58 -10.16 -4.56
N GLU A 46 -8.10 -11.41 -4.66
CA GLU A 46 -6.83 -11.71 -5.32
C GLU A 46 -6.89 -11.36 -6.82
N ALA A 47 -8.03 -11.56 -7.48
CA ALA A 47 -8.18 -11.19 -8.89
C ALA A 47 -8.08 -9.68 -9.09
N TRP A 48 -8.70 -8.89 -8.21
CA TRP A 48 -8.57 -7.43 -8.20
C TRP A 48 -7.13 -6.97 -7.97
N ASN A 49 -6.43 -7.60 -7.03
CA ASN A 49 -5.01 -7.29 -6.77
C ASN A 49 -4.13 -7.57 -7.97
N GLN A 50 -4.28 -8.75 -8.58
CA GLN A 50 -3.52 -9.12 -9.76
C GLN A 50 -3.86 -8.20 -10.96
N LEU A 51 -5.14 -7.84 -11.13
CA LEU A 51 -5.55 -6.90 -12.19
C LEU A 51 -4.94 -5.51 -11.98
N GLY A 52 -4.93 -5.02 -10.73
CA GLY A 52 -4.30 -3.75 -10.39
C GLY A 52 -2.79 -3.76 -10.67
N GLU A 53 -2.10 -4.85 -10.39
CA GLU A 53 -0.68 -5.02 -10.73
C GLU A 53 -0.43 -5.02 -12.24
N VAL A 54 -1.34 -5.59 -13.04
CA VAL A 54 -1.25 -5.53 -14.50
C VAL A 54 -1.41 -4.11 -15.00
N TYR A 55 -2.40 -3.36 -14.49
CA TYR A 55 -2.57 -1.94 -14.85
C TYR A 55 -1.38 -1.08 -14.40
N TRP A 56 -0.80 -1.39 -13.24
CA TRP A 56 0.43 -0.75 -12.79
C TRP A 56 1.58 -0.93 -13.79
N LYS A 57 1.80 -2.15 -14.27
CA LYS A 57 2.84 -2.45 -15.28
C LYS A 57 2.55 -1.81 -16.64
N LYS A 58 1.26 -1.60 -16.96
CA LYS A 58 0.83 -0.86 -18.15
C LYS A 58 1.13 0.64 -18.05
N GLY A 59 1.38 1.16 -16.85
CA GLY A 59 1.49 2.59 -16.56
C GLY A 59 0.15 3.28 -16.32
N ASP A 60 -0.96 2.54 -16.30
CA ASP A 60 -2.29 3.08 -15.99
C ASP A 60 -2.51 3.09 -14.47
N VAL A 61 -1.91 4.10 -13.84
CA VAL A 61 -1.95 4.31 -12.39
C VAL A 61 -3.40 4.51 -11.91
N SER A 62 -4.25 5.15 -12.70
CA SER A 62 -5.66 5.40 -12.34
C SER A 62 -6.47 4.11 -12.31
N ALA A 63 -6.33 3.25 -13.33
CA ALA A 63 -7.00 1.95 -13.33
C ALA A 63 -6.49 1.04 -12.21
N ALA A 64 -5.18 1.08 -11.92
CA ALA A 64 -4.60 0.35 -10.79
C ALA A 64 -5.20 0.81 -9.45
N HIS A 65 -5.34 2.11 -9.24
CA HIS A 65 -5.99 2.69 -8.05
C HIS A 65 -7.41 2.15 -7.88
N THR A 66 -8.21 2.16 -8.95
CA THR A 66 -9.58 1.65 -8.93
C THR A 66 -9.63 0.17 -8.57
N CYS A 67 -8.72 -0.64 -9.11
CA CYS A 67 -8.67 -2.07 -8.81
C CYS A 67 -8.34 -2.36 -7.34
N PHE A 68 -7.32 -1.70 -6.79
CA PHE A 68 -6.95 -1.88 -5.38
C PHE A 68 -8.02 -1.34 -4.42
N SER A 69 -8.68 -0.25 -4.79
CA SER A 69 -9.80 0.30 -4.02
C SER A 69 -11.01 -0.65 -4.04
N GLY A 70 -11.33 -1.22 -5.21
CA GLY A 70 -12.37 -2.24 -5.35
C GLY A 70 -12.09 -3.48 -4.50
N ALA A 71 -10.85 -3.98 -4.52
CA ALA A 71 -10.43 -5.10 -3.67
C ALA A 71 -10.70 -4.83 -2.17
N LEU A 72 -10.37 -3.62 -1.70
CA LEU A 72 -10.60 -3.20 -0.31
C LEU A 72 -12.08 -2.98 0.02
N GLY A 73 -12.92 -2.66 -0.97
CA GLY A 73 -14.36 -2.57 -0.82
C GLY A 73 -15.01 -3.92 -0.50
N HIS A 74 -14.46 -5.02 -1.04
CA HIS A 74 -14.92 -6.38 -0.76
C HIS A 74 -14.32 -6.95 0.54
N CYS A 75 -12.99 -6.98 0.64
CA CYS A 75 -12.34 -7.45 1.87
C CYS A 75 -10.99 -6.78 2.08
N LYS A 76 -10.81 -6.25 3.28
CA LYS A 76 -9.59 -5.57 3.69
C LYS A 76 -8.46 -6.57 3.80
N ASN A 77 -7.43 -6.38 3.00
CA ASN A 77 -6.27 -7.25 2.96
C ASN A 77 -4.99 -6.44 2.80
N LYS A 78 -3.89 -7.04 3.25
CA LYS A 78 -2.58 -6.39 3.30
C LYS A 78 -2.03 -6.04 1.92
N SER A 79 -2.18 -6.93 0.94
CA SER A 79 -1.65 -6.73 -0.41
C SER A 79 -2.28 -5.51 -1.09
N SER A 80 -3.61 -5.38 -1.03
CA SER A 80 -4.32 -4.21 -1.57
C SER A 80 -3.91 -2.92 -0.87
N LEU A 81 -3.79 -2.92 0.47
CA LEU A 81 -3.34 -1.73 1.21
C LEU A 81 -1.92 -1.30 0.82
N GLN A 82 -1.00 -2.26 0.68
CA GLN A 82 0.37 -2.00 0.25
C GLN A 82 0.40 -1.44 -1.16
N ASN A 83 -0.30 -2.09 -2.10
CA ASN A 83 -0.30 -1.68 -3.49
C ASN A 83 -0.98 -0.32 -3.65
N LEU A 84 -2.13 -0.08 -3.00
CA LEU A 84 -2.80 1.21 -2.99
C LEU A 84 -1.90 2.32 -2.44
N SER A 85 -1.13 2.06 -1.38
CA SER A 85 -0.15 3.03 -0.86
C SER A 85 0.90 3.40 -1.91
N MET A 86 1.31 2.48 -2.76
CA MET A 86 2.28 2.74 -3.83
C MET A 86 1.65 3.57 -4.95
N VAL A 87 0.43 3.22 -5.35
CA VAL A 87 -0.30 3.89 -6.43
C VAL A 87 -0.66 5.33 -6.08
N LEU A 88 -1.13 5.58 -4.86
CA LEU A 88 -1.53 6.93 -4.43
C LEU A 88 -0.41 7.96 -4.56
N ARG A 89 0.86 7.56 -4.38
CA ARG A 89 2.01 8.47 -4.52
C ARG A 89 2.36 8.80 -5.98
N GLN A 90 1.89 7.99 -6.93
CA GLN A 90 2.16 8.14 -8.35
C GLN A 90 0.95 8.64 -9.14
N LEU A 91 -0.20 8.82 -8.50
CA LEU A 91 -1.36 9.41 -9.15
C LEU A 91 -1.00 10.80 -9.66
N HIS A 92 -1.25 11.01 -10.95
CA HIS A 92 -1.17 12.33 -11.55
C HIS A 92 -2.28 13.20 -10.98
N THR A 93 -1.89 14.34 -10.41
CA THR A 93 -2.82 15.32 -9.85
C THR A 93 -2.60 16.67 -10.52
N THR A 94 -3.68 17.42 -10.70
CA THR A 94 -3.61 18.76 -11.29
C THR A 94 -3.32 19.81 -10.21
N SER A 95 -3.73 19.55 -8.96
CA SER A 95 -3.53 20.46 -7.82
C SER A 95 -2.44 19.94 -6.86
N PRO A 96 -1.59 20.83 -6.31
CA PRO A 96 -0.64 20.50 -5.23
C PRO A 96 -1.31 20.00 -3.94
N ASP A 97 -2.52 20.49 -3.64
CA ASP A 97 -3.25 20.09 -2.43
C ASP A 97 -3.74 18.63 -2.54
N GLU A 98 -4.24 18.24 -3.72
CA GLU A 98 -4.63 16.86 -4.02
C GLU A 98 -3.42 15.92 -3.95
N HIS A 99 -2.26 16.37 -4.46
CA HIS A 99 -1.02 15.60 -4.33
C HIS A 99 -0.68 15.35 -2.87
N THR A 100 -0.74 16.40 -2.03
CA THR A 100 -0.47 16.31 -0.60
C THR A 100 -1.45 15.35 0.09
N GLN A 101 -2.74 15.43 -0.25
CA GLN A 101 -3.76 14.54 0.27
C GLN A 101 -3.51 13.08 -0.13
N ASN A 102 -3.17 12.82 -1.39
CA ASN A 102 -2.83 11.49 -1.89
C ASN A 102 -1.59 10.91 -1.18
N VAL A 103 -0.57 11.74 -0.93
CA VAL A 103 0.61 11.32 -0.15
C VAL A 103 0.21 10.99 1.29
N MET A 104 -0.64 11.79 1.92
CA MET A 104 -1.12 11.53 3.28
C MET A 104 -1.94 10.24 3.38
N ASP A 105 -2.83 10.00 2.44
CA ASP A 105 -3.61 8.76 2.38
C ASP A 105 -2.72 7.56 2.08
N SER A 106 -1.68 7.72 1.25
CA SER A 106 -0.69 6.67 1.01
C SER A 106 -0.01 6.21 2.30
N VAL A 107 0.36 7.14 3.18
CA VAL A 107 0.96 6.83 4.48
C VAL A 107 -0.04 6.11 5.38
N ARG A 108 -1.31 6.54 5.35
CA ARG A 108 -2.39 5.89 6.11
C ARG A 108 -2.58 4.44 5.68
N GLN A 109 -2.62 4.16 4.37
CA GLN A 109 -2.79 2.79 3.88
C GLN A 109 -1.58 1.92 4.22
N ALA A 110 -0.36 2.44 4.09
CA ALA A 110 0.85 1.73 4.51
C ALA A 110 0.83 1.39 6.01
N LYS A 111 0.33 2.30 6.85
CA LYS A 111 0.09 2.11 8.30
C LYS A 111 -0.84 0.95 8.57
N LEU A 112 -1.98 0.93 7.91
CA LEU A 112 -2.94 -0.16 8.06
C LEU A 112 -2.34 -1.50 7.62
N ALA A 113 -1.57 -1.53 6.52
CA ALA A 113 -0.92 -2.76 6.06
C ALA A 113 0.05 -3.37 7.08
N VAL A 114 0.83 -2.54 7.79
CA VAL A 114 1.72 -3.01 8.86
C VAL A 114 0.94 -3.47 10.08
N GLN A 115 -0.12 -2.76 10.44
CA GLN A 115 -0.96 -3.16 11.57
C GLN A 115 -1.65 -4.51 11.35
N MET A 116 -1.97 -4.85 10.09
CA MET A 116 -2.55 -6.15 9.74
C MET A 116 -1.58 -7.31 9.94
N ASP A 117 -0.28 -7.09 9.78
CA ASP A 117 0.73 -8.11 9.97
C ASP A 117 2.04 -7.49 10.43
N VAL A 118 2.13 -7.36 11.75
CA VAL A 118 3.24 -6.72 12.45
C VAL A 118 4.53 -7.55 12.35
N ARG A 119 4.45 -8.82 11.94
CA ARG A 119 5.56 -9.78 11.88
C ARG A 119 6.19 -9.92 10.49
N ASP A 120 5.61 -9.38 9.42
CA ASP A 120 6.19 -9.50 8.08
C ASP A 120 7.28 -8.45 7.78
N GLY A 121 8.51 -8.91 7.64
CA GLY A 121 9.67 -8.11 7.25
C GLY A 121 9.54 -7.40 5.88
N ARG A 122 8.71 -7.90 4.95
CA ARG A 122 8.47 -7.23 3.65
C ARG A 122 7.67 -5.94 3.78
N SER A 123 6.80 -5.83 4.78
CA SER A 123 6.09 -4.59 5.08
C SER A 123 7.11 -3.51 5.47
N TRP A 124 8.00 -3.81 6.41
CA TRP A 124 9.00 -2.86 6.92
C TRP A 124 10.00 -2.37 5.85
N LYS A 125 10.42 -3.23 4.92
CA LYS A 125 11.29 -2.84 3.80
C LYS A 125 10.65 -1.81 2.87
N ARG A 126 9.33 -1.88 2.65
CA ARG A 126 8.59 -0.91 1.83
C ARG A 126 8.31 0.42 2.56
N TRP A 127 8.44 0.44 3.89
CA TRP A 127 8.34 1.67 4.69
C TRP A 127 9.59 2.53 4.67
N THR A 128 10.76 1.94 4.43
CA THR A 128 12.03 2.66 4.55
C THR A 128 12.10 3.89 3.63
N PRO A 129 11.64 3.84 2.36
CA PRO A 129 11.55 5.04 1.52
C PRO A 129 10.50 6.05 2.00
N LEU A 130 9.38 5.58 2.56
CA LEU A 130 8.32 6.43 3.09
C LEU A 130 8.77 7.20 4.34
N LEU A 131 9.56 6.58 5.21
CA LEU A 131 10.18 7.21 6.37
C LEU A 131 11.17 8.30 5.96
N LEU A 132 11.93 8.09 4.89
CA LEU A 132 12.81 9.11 4.32
C LEU A 132 12.01 10.30 3.79
N VAL A 133 10.94 10.05 3.04
CA VAL A 133 10.04 11.10 2.53
C VAL A 133 9.40 11.87 3.68
N ILE A 134 8.87 11.20 4.70
CA ILE A 134 8.28 11.87 5.89
C ILE A 134 9.35 12.70 6.63
N GLN A 135 10.59 12.21 6.74
CA GLN A 135 11.67 12.94 7.40
C GLN A 135 12.05 14.20 6.60
N ILE A 136 12.05 14.14 5.26
CA ILE A 136 12.25 15.32 4.39
C ILE A 136 11.07 16.29 4.51
N CYS A 137 9.83 15.80 4.46
CA CYS A 137 8.63 16.63 4.62
C CYS A 137 8.58 17.32 6.00
N ILE A 138 9.04 16.67 7.08
CA ILE A 138 9.15 17.29 8.41
C ILE A 138 10.22 18.39 8.44
N SER A 139 11.33 18.21 7.72
CA SER A 139 12.38 19.23 7.60
C SER A 139 11.92 20.44 6.79
N ILE A 140 10.94 20.27 5.90
CA ILE A 140 10.34 21.35 5.11
C ILE A 140 9.15 21.97 5.85
N GLU A 141 8.36 21.19 6.60
CA GLU A 141 7.16 21.68 7.26
C GLU A 141 6.87 20.99 8.63
N PRO A 142 6.94 21.73 9.75
CA PRO A 142 6.82 21.16 11.10
C PRO A 142 5.44 20.54 11.42
N ARG A 143 4.40 20.86 10.64
CA ARG A 143 3.03 20.37 10.82
C ARG A 143 2.91 18.84 10.76
N PHE A 144 3.88 18.17 10.15
CA PHE A 144 3.93 16.71 10.05
C PHE A 144 4.63 16.02 11.25
N LEU A 145 5.06 16.76 12.29
CA LEU A 145 5.69 16.17 13.50
C LEU A 145 4.79 15.15 14.22
N SER A 146 3.48 15.35 14.19
CA SER A 146 2.50 14.47 14.84
C SER A 146 2.52 13.05 14.26
N MET A 147 2.82 12.93 12.96
CA MET A 147 2.97 11.65 12.27
C MET A 147 4.21 10.88 12.74
N LYS A 148 5.33 11.55 13.03
CA LYS A 148 6.56 10.89 13.53
C LYS A 148 6.30 10.14 14.84
N LYS A 149 5.53 10.71 15.77
CA LYS A 149 5.24 10.09 17.07
C LYS A 149 4.36 8.84 16.96
N THR A 150 3.44 8.79 16.00
CA THR A 150 2.52 7.66 15.81
C THR A 150 3.11 6.53 14.99
N THR A 151 3.99 6.83 14.05
CA THR A 151 4.58 5.85 13.13
C THR A 151 5.72 5.03 13.76
N TRP A 152 6.50 5.63 14.67
CA TRP A 152 7.70 4.99 15.23
C TRP A 152 7.44 4.13 16.49
N LYS A 153 6.30 4.32 17.17
CA LYS A 153 5.97 3.55 18.38
C LYS A 153 5.91 2.03 18.13
N PRO A 154 5.21 1.52 17.11
CA PRO A 154 5.15 0.08 16.86
C PRO A 154 6.51 -0.52 16.49
N TRP A 155 7.32 0.17 15.69
CA TRP A 155 8.66 -0.29 15.31
C TRP A 155 9.61 -0.39 16.50
N ARG A 156 9.59 0.63 17.37
CA ARG A 156 10.42 0.68 18.59
C ARG A 156 10.08 -0.45 19.57
N VAL A 157 8.80 -0.85 19.64
CA VAL A 157 8.34 -1.98 20.47
C VAL A 157 8.84 -3.33 19.94
N LEU A 158 9.01 -3.47 18.63
CA LEU A 158 9.39 -4.75 18.00
C LEU A 158 10.89 -4.95 17.82
N HIS A 159 11.63 -3.86 17.55
CA HIS A 159 13.06 -3.91 17.23
C HIS A 159 13.95 -3.31 18.32
N GLY A 160 13.35 -2.90 19.44
CA GLY A 160 14.02 -2.19 20.52
C GLY A 160 14.37 -0.74 20.13
N PRO A 161 14.81 0.08 21.10
CA PRO A 161 15.33 1.41 20.82
C PRO A 161 16.69 1.29 20.12
N GLN A 162 16.73 1.44 18.79
CA GLN A 162 17.98 1.79 18.12
C GLN A 162 18.41 3.18 18.62
N PRO A 163 19.71 3.39 18.91
CA PRO A 163 20.17 4.62 19.53
C PRO A 163 19.93 5.81 18.59
N LEU A 164 18.97 6.66 18.98
CA LEU A 164 18.65 7.94 18.33
C LEU A 164 19.79 8.97 18.45
N THR A 165 20.97 8.56 18.91
CA THR A 165 22.15 9.43 19.09
C THR A 165 22.90 9.69 17.80
N ARG A 166 22.66 8.95 16.70
CA ARG A 166 23.38 9.20 15.42
C ARG A 166 22.76 10.28 14.53
N LEU A 167 21.64 10.88 14.93
CA LEU A 167 20.98 11.99 14.19
C LEU A 167 20.76 13.25 15.04
N GLY A 168 21.39 13.37 16.22
CA GLY A 168 21.59 14.68 16.88
C GLY A 168 20.38 15.35 17.52
N TRP A 169 19.39 14.61 18.03
CA TRP A 169 18.24 15.19 18.74
C TRP A 169 18.10 14.59 20.14
N ASN A 170 18.55 15.34 21.16
CA ASN A 170 18.45 14.98 22.57
C ASN A 170 17.07 15.43 23.10
N LEU A 171 16.16 14.49 23.32
CA LEU A 171 14.86 14.77 23.95
C LEU A 171 14.99 14.73 25.47
N ASN A 172 15.67 15.72 26.03
CA ASN A 172 15.49 16.11 27.43
C ASN A 172 15.08 17.57 27.44
N ASN A 173 13.77 17.80 27.52
CA ASN A 173 13.20 18.99 28.15
C ASN A 173 11.72 18.71 28.44
N GLY A 174 11.41 18.61 29.72
CA GLY A 174 10.04 18.46 30.21
C GLY A 174 9.87 17.45 31.33
N SER A 175 10.72 17.45 32.34
CA SER A 175 10.37 16.94 33.66
C SER A 175 10.84 17.95 34.70
N SER A 176 9.85 18.46 35.41
CA SER A 176 9.84 19.42 36.51
C SER A 176 11.05 19.35 37.45
N ASN A 177 11.53 20.52 37.88
CA ASN A 177 11.88 20.74 39.28
C ASN A 177 11.98 22.24 39.62
N SER A 178 11.49 22.54 40.83
CA SER A 178 11.45 23.80 41.61
C SER A 178 10.64 24.96 41.05
#